data_AF-A0A1F5HNC0-F1
#
_entry.id   AF-A0A1F5HNC0-F1
#
_cell.length_a   1.000
_cell.length_b   1.000
_cell.length_c   1.000
_cell.angle_alpha   90.00
_cell.angle_beta   90.00
_cell.angle_gamma   90.00
#
_symmetry.space_group_name_H-M   'P 1'
#
loop_
_entity.id
_entity.type
_entity.pdbx_description
1 polymer ?
#
loop_
_entity_poly.entity_id
_entity_poly.type
_entity_poly.pdbx_seq_one_letter_code
_entity_poly.pdbx_strand_id
1 'polypeptide(L)'
;MLQNTNSTFVAIAIGTLGLASIIGSYKLVKMENVSTAYLAEARQTSVVNNYKVSSNQSPENLPKGFVTGKLCYPGDFLPEGKIAAKNIDSGTIYTLYYPGSKNGARSSYYFVLITGKYKLRYETFIGTNQIKPFSGYYKGNSQVVEVENGKTIKNIDLCDFYNSANDEPDF
;
A
#
# COMPACT_ATOMS: atom_id res chain seq x y z
N MET A 1 -54.03 3.42 1.59
CA MET A 1 -52.68 3.71 2.12
C MET A 1 -51.80 4.05 0.92
N LEU A 2 -51.79 5.28 0.40
CA LEU A 2 -51.06 6.48 0.85
C LEU A 2 -49.53 6.31 0.85
N GLN A 3 -48.90 7.12 -0.02
CA GLN A 3 -47.50 7.59 -0.14
C GLN A 3 -47.01 7.31 -1.57
N ASN A 4 -47.12 8.21 -2.57
CA ASN A 4 -46.70 9.61 -2.68
C ASN A 4 -45.27 9.86 -2.16
N THR A 5 -44.30 9.86 -3.08
CA THR A 5 -43.12 10.73 -3.00
C THR A 5 -42.75 11.23 -4.38
N ASN A 6 -42.83 12.55 -4.51
CA ASN A 6 -42.39 13.39 -5.61
C ASN A 6 -40.95 13.09 -6.01
N SER A 7 -40.71 12.92 -7.32
CA SER A 7 -39.37 13.05 -7.88
C SER A 7 -39.33 14.33 -8.72
N THR A 8 -38.78 15.38 -8.13
CA THR A 8 -38.58 16.69 -8.75
C THR A 8 -37.56 16.56 -9.87
N PHE A 9 -38.01 16.69 -11.11
CA PHE A 9 -37.14 16.81 -12.28
C PHE A 9 -36.52 18.21 -12.28
N VAL A 10 -35.21 18.31 -12.04
CA VAL A 10 -34.47 19.54 -12.31
C VAL A 10 -34.02 19.50 -13.76
N ALA A 11 -34.78 20.15 -14.63
CA ALA A 11 -34.40 20.43 -16.01
C ALA A 11 -33.49 21.67 -16.01
N ILE A 12 -32.20 21.50 -16.30
CA ILE A 12 -31.33 22.61 -16.67
C ILE A 12 -31.27 22.64 -18.20
N ALA A 13 -32.08 23.51 -18.78
CA ALA A 13 -31.99 23.92 -20.17
C ALA A 13 -30.91 25.01 -20.28
N ILE A 14 -29.79 24.71 -20.94
CA ILE A 14 -28.86 25.72 -21.45
C ILE A 14 -28.55 25.37 -22.90
N GLY A 15 -28.79 26.35 -23.76
CA GLY A 15 -28.82 26.22 -25.21
C GLY A 15 -27.46 25.98 -25.89
N THR A 16 -27.57 25.28 -27.01
CA THR A 16 -26.79 25.35 -28.26
C THR A 16 -25.39 25.97 -28.24
N LEU A 17 -24.36 25.15 -28.54
CA LEU A 17 -23.61 25.17 -29.80
C LEU A 17 -22.45 24.15 -29.77
N GLY A 18 -22.43 23.29 -30.79
CA GLY A 18 -21.31 22.52 -31.36
C GLY A 18 -20.10 22.12 -30.50
N LEU A 19 -19.98 20.81 -30.24
CA LEU A 19 -18.80 20.02 -30.61
C LEU A 19 -19.15 18.53 -30.44
N ALA A 20 -19.06 17.78 -31.53
CA ALA A 20 -19.24 16.34 -31.54
C ALA A 20 -18.06 15.68 -30.80
N SER A 21 -18.28 15.31 -29.55
CA SER A 21 -17.39 14.41 -28.82
C SER A 21 -18.07 13.05 -28.74
N ILE A 22 -17.42 12.05 -29.33
CA ILE A 22 -17.80 10.64 -29.26
C ILE A 22 -17.64 10.21 -27.79
N ILE A 23 -18.73 10.26 -27.02
CA ILE A 23 -18.77 9.67 -25.68
C ILE A 23 -19.20 8.22 -25.86
N GLY A 24 -18.21 7.32 -25.85
CA GLY A 24 -18.46 5.89 -25.78
C GLY A 24 -19.34 5.57 -24.57
N SER A 25 -20.41 4.82 -24.79
CA SER A 25 -21.32 4.38 -23.75
C SER A 25 -20.63 3.33 -22.88
N TYR A 26 -20.01 3.73 -21.77
CA TYR A 26 -19.63 2.77 -20.73
C TYR A 26 -20.90 2.38 -19.97
N LYS A 27 -21.34 1.14 -20.16
CA LYS A 27 -22.31 0.48 -19.26
C LYS A 27 -21.71 0.46 -17.86
N LEU A 28 -22.27 1.24 -16.94
CA LEU A 28 -22.07 1.06 -15.51
C LEU A 28 -22.73 -0.27 -15.10
N VAL A 29 -21.93 -1.33 -14.99
CA VAL A 29 -22.36 -2.55 -14.32
C VAL A 29 -22.39 -2.24 -12.83
N LYS A 30 -23.60 -2.21 -12.27
CA LYS A 30 -23.82 -2.17 -10.82
C LYS A 30 -23.22 -3.46 -10.24
N MET A 31 -22.05 -3.38 -9.63
CA MET A 31 -21.53 -4.46 -8.79
C MET A 31 -22.30 -4.46 -7.48
N GLU A 32 -23.40 -5.21 -7.44
CA GLU A 32 -24.05 -5.58 -6.19
C GLU A 32 -23.21 -6.68 -5.50
N ASN A 33 -22.82 -6.37 -4.26
CA ASN A 33 -22.31 -7.27 -3.22
C ASN A 33 -21.00 -8.02 -3.48
N VAL A 34 -19.88 -7.29 -3.37
CA VAL A 34 -18.63 -7.89 -2.91
C VAL A 34 -18.39 -7.42 -1.47
N SER A 35 -18.51 -8.39 -0.55
CA SER A 35 -18.18 -8.36 0.88
C SER A 35 -17.32 -7.17 1.32
N THR A 36 -17.91 -6.27 2.11
CA THR A 36 -17.33 -5.09 2.78
C THR A 36 -16.34 -5.46 3.90
N ALA A 37 -15.44 -6.42 3.66
CA ALA A 37 -14.51 -6.92 4.66
C ALA A 37 -13.06 -6.94 4.18
N TYR A 38 -12.60 -5.96 3.38
CA TYR A 38 -11.16 -5.77 3.10
C TYR A 38 -10.81 -4.31 2.73
N LEU A 39 -11.44 -3.34 3.41
CA LEU A 39 -10.86 -2.01 3.54
C LEU A 39 -10.19 -1.92 4.91
N ALA A 40 -9.13 -2.70 5.11
CA ALA A 40 -8.16 -2.33 6.12
C ALA A 40 -7.46 -1.09 5.58
N GLU A 41 -7.95 0.10 5.94
CA GLU A 41 -7.16 1.33 5.82
C GLU A 41 -5.82 1.03 6.49
N ALA A 42 -4.76 1.00 5.68
CA ALA A 42 -3.41 0.95 6.19
C ALA A 42 -3.25 2.16 7.11
N ARG A 43 -3.25 1.94 8.43
CA ARG A 43 -2.82 2.95 9.40
C ARG A 43 -1.35 3.22 9.12
N GLN A 44 -1.08 4.16 8.23
CA GLN A 44 0.26 4.67 7.96
C GLN A 44 0.65 5.57 9.13
N THR A 45 1.42 5.01 10.06
CA THR A 45 2.08 5.81 11.09
C THR A 45 3.49 6.13 10.61
N SER A 46 3.76 7.40 10.29
CA SER A 46 5.13 7.89 10.07
C SER A 46 5.77 8.18 11.43
N VAL A 47 6.85 7.46 11.76
CA VAL A 47 7.72 7.85 12.88
C VAL A 47 8.77 8.79 12.31
N VAL A 48 8.61 10.09 12.55
CA VAL A 48 9.56 11.12 12.12
C VAL A 48 10.69 11.21 13.15
N ASN A 49 11.87 10.67 12.84
CA ASN A 49 13.09 11.09 13.53
C ASN A 49 13.49 12.46 13.00
N ASN A 50 13.68 13.40 13.93
CA ASN A 50 13.85 14.84 13.71
C ASN A 50 14.82 15.22 12.57
N TYR A 51 14.25 15.54 11.40
CA TYR A 51 14.83 16.48 10.45
C TYR A 51 13.72 17.44 9.98
N LYS A 52 13.93 18.74 10.19
CA LYS A 52 13.00 19.81 9.78
C LYS A 52 12.83 19.79 8.26
N VAL A 53 11.75 19.21 7.76
CA VAL A 53 11.26 19.46 6.41
C VAL A 53 10.17 20.52 6.49
N SER A 54 10.53 21.74 6.10
CA SER A 54 9.58 22.84 5.91
C SER A 54 8.89 22.66 4.56
N SER A 55 7.75 21.98 4.53
CA SER A 55 6.82 22.09 3.40
C SER A 55 5.38 22.00 3.91
N ASN A 56 4.62 23.08 3.74
CA ASN A 56 3.19 23.18 4.06
C ASN A 56 2.30 22.37 3.10
N GLN A 57 2.65 21.12 2.78
CA GLN A 57 1.78 20.22 2.04
C GLN A 57 1.30 19.11 2.98
N SER A 58 -0.03 19.01 3.11
CA SER A 58 -0.66 17.85 3.75
C SER A 58 -0.15 16.58 3.05
N PRO A 59 0.31 15.55 3.80
CA PRO A 59 0.88 14.32 3.23
C PRO A 59 -0.08 13.53 2.34
N GLU A 60 -1.37 13.91 2.33
CA GLU A 60 -2.41 13.32 1.49
C GLU A 60 -2.22 13.62 -0.01
N ASN A 61 -1.62 14.76 -0.37
CA ASN A 61 -1.49 15.23 -1.76
C ASN A 61 -0.15 14.90 -2.43
N LEU A 62 0.71 14.13 -1.77
CA LEU A 62 2.00 13.74 -2.36
C LEU A 62 1.79 12.70 -3.48
N PRO A 63 2.55 12.77 -4.59
CA PRO A 63 2.54 11.74 -5.63
C PRO A 63 2.81 10.34 -5.04
N LYS A 64 2.02 9.34 -5.44
CA LYS A 64 2.07 7.98 -4.89
C LYS A 64 2.23 6.94 -5.99
N GLY A 65 2.92 5.86 -5.66
CA GLY A 65 3.00 4.64 -6.46
C GLY A 65 2.64 3.41 -5.63
N PHE A 66 2.70 2.26 -6.27
CA PHE A 66 2.26 0.98 -5.70
C PHE A 66 3.37 -0.04 -5.78
N VAL A 67 3.65 -0.73 -4.69
CA VAL A 67 4.63 -1.82 -4.63
C VAL A 67 3.92 -3.13 -4.33
N THR A 68 4.18 -4.15 -5.12
CA THR A 68 3.61 -5.48 -4.91
C THR A 68 4.65 -6.58 -5.10
N GLY A 69 4.47 -7.63 -4.31
CA GLY A 69 5.26 -8.84 -4.34
C GLY A 69 4.72 -9.85 -3.34
N LYS A 70 5.55 -10.84 -3.01
CA LYS A 70 5.22 -11.91 -2.08
C LYS A 70 5.99 -11.76 -0.78
N LEU A 71 5.37 -12.18 0.31
CA LEU A 71 6.01 -12.43 1.58
C LEU A 71 6.42 -13.90 1.62
N CYS A 72 7.66 -14.18 2.02
CA CYS A 72 8.06 -15.52 2.39
C CYS A 72 8.27 -15.61 3.89
N TYR A 73 8.41 -16.82 4.39
CA TYR A 73 8.86 -17.13 5.73
C TYR A 73 9.39 -18.57 5.72
N PRO A 74 10.45 -18.91 6.46
CA PRO A 74 11.02 -20.26 6.46
C PRO A 74 10.15 -21.38 7.07
N GLY A 75 8.95 -21.07 7.56
CA GLY A 75 8.01 -22.04 8.11
C GLY A 75 6.75 -22.21 7.25
N ASP A 76 5.88 -23.15 7.64
CA ASP A 76 4.68 -23.54 6.88
C ASP A 76 3.57 -22.46 6.82
N PHE A 77 3.72 -21.37 7.58
CA PHE A 77 2.77 -20.28 7.61
C PHE A 77 3.49 -18.93 7.72
N LEU A 78 2.95 -17.90 7.08
CA LEU A 78 3.38 -16.52 7.28
C LEU A 78 2.79 -15.98 8.60
N PRO A 79 3.61 -15.60 9.60
CA PRO A 79 3.09 -15.10 10.86
C PRO A 79 2.51 -13.68 10.74
N GLU A 80 1.89 -13.19 11.80
CA GLU A 80 1.50 -11.77 11.88
C GLU A 80 2.75 -10.87 11.90
N GLY A 81 2.65 -9.67 11.34
CA GLY A 81 3.76 -8.73 11.30
C GLY A 81 3.43 -7.45 10.56
N LYS A 82 4.44 -6.87 9.92
CA LYS A 82 4.29 -5.67 9.08
C LYS A 82 5.33 -5.62 7.98
N ILE A 83 4.99 -5.01 6.86
CA ILE A 83 5.95 -4.60 5.84
C ILE A 83 6.42 -3.20 6.22
N ALA A 84 7.74 -2.99 6.29
CA ALA A 84 8.37 -1.71 6.55
C ALA A 84 9.14 -1.25 5.30
N ALA A 85 8.95 0.02 4.92
CA ALA A 85 9.64 0.66 3.80
C ALA A 85 10.36 1.92 4.29
N LYS A 86 11.69 1.92 4.27
CA LYS A 86 12.51 3.08 4.62
C LYS A 86 12.89 3.85 3.36
N ASN A 87 12.51 5.12 3.30
CA ASN A 87 13.00 6.03 2.26
C ASN A 87 14.49 6.27 2.48
N ILE A 88 15.32 6.04 1.45
CA ILE A 88 16.78 6.13 1.59
C ILE A 88 17.28 7.57 1.73
N ASP A 89 16.54 8.53 1.19
CA ASP A 89 16.93 9.94 1.17
C ASP A 89 16.52 10.64 2.48
N SER A 90 15.30 10.37 2.96
CA SER A 90 14.74 11.02 4.16
C SER A 90 14.87 10.19 5.44
N GLY A 91 15.18 8.91 5.35
CA GLY A 91 15.18 7.96 6.48
C GLY A 91 13.78 7.66 7.04
N THR A 92 12.71 8.20 6.46
CA THR A 92 11.33 8.00 6.95
C THR A 92 10.89 6.56 6.70
N ILE A 93 10.30 5.93 7.71
CA ILE A 93 9.77 4.57 7.63
C ILE A 93 8.25 4.59 7.51
N TYR A 94 7.74 3.93 6.47
CA TYR A 94 6.33 3.65 6.27
C TYR A 94 6.05 2.20 6.62
N THR A 95 4.89 1.92 7.21
CA THR A 95 4.51 0.55 7.59
C THR A 95 3.15 0.14 7.04
N LEU A 96 3.02 -1.14 6.71
CA LEU A 96 1.79 -1.80 6.33
C LEU A 96 1.61 -3.03 7.22
N TYR A 97 0.54 -3.06 8.01
CA TYR A 97 0.21 -4.21 8.86
C TYR A 97 -0.10 -5.45 8.01
N TYR A 98 0.41 -6.61 8.45
CA TYR A 98 0.14 -7.90 7.85
C TYR A 98 -0.46 -8.85 8.90
N PRO A 99 -1.74 -9.26 8.76
CA PRO A 99 -2.42 -10.02 9.80
C PRO A 99 -1.95 -11.49 9.93
N GLY A 100 -1.11 -11.99 9.02
CA GLY A 100 -0.67 -13.38 9.04
C GLY A 100 -1.59 -14.32 8.26
N SER A 101 -1.00 -15.35 7.67
CA SER A 101 -1.70 -16.32 6.82
C SER A 101 -2.71 -17.19 7.58
N LYS A 102 -2.48 -17.46 8.87
CA LYS A 102 -3.44 -18.15 9.74
C LYS A 102 -4.73 -17.35 9.95
N ASN A 103 -4.68 -16.04 9.73
CA ASN A 103 -5.83 -15.14 9.79
C ASN A 103 -6.43 -14.85 8.40
N GLY A 104 -6.17 -15.73 7.42
CA GLY A 104 -6.71 -15.63 6.06
C GLY A 104 -5.95 -14.69 5.12
N ALA A 105 -4.85 -14.06 5.58
CA ALA A 105 -4.05 -13.20 4.74
C ALA A 105 -3.34 -14.00 3.63
N ARG A 106 -3.28 -13.45 2.43
CA ARG A 106 -2.51 -14.02 1.32
C ARG A 106 -1.02 -13.77 1.50
N SER A 107 -0.18 -14.49 0.75
CA SER A 107 1.25 -14.21 0.69
C SER A 107 1.58 -12.97 -0.14
N SER A 108 0.70 -12.56 -1.04
CA SER A 108 0.88 -11.34 -1.82
C SER A 108 0.53 -10.09 -1.00
N TYR A 109 1.32 -9.03 -1.13
CA TYR A 109 1.04 -7.72 -0.53
C TYR A 109 0.88 -6.62 -1.60
N TYR A 110 0.28 -5.52 -1.18
CA TYR A 110 0.13 -4.30 -1.98
C TYR A 110 0.35 -3.09 -1.07
N PHE A 111 1.42 -2.34 -1.32
CA PHE A 111 1.85 -1.23 -0.47
C PHE A 111 1.85 0.08 -1.25
N VAL A 112 1.03 1.03 -0.82
CA VAL A 112 1.00 2.40 -1.35
C VAL A 112 2.08 3.23 -0.67
N LEU A 113 2.98 3.81 -1.46
CA LEU A 113 4.07 4.66 -0.97
C LEU A 113 4.09 5.97 -1.75
N ILE A 114 4.57 7.04 -1.11
CA ILE A 114 4.92 8.25 -1.86
C ILE A 114 6.08 7.96 -2.80
N THR A 115 6.23 8.75 -3.85
CA THR A 115 7.36 8.60 -4.78
C THR A 115 8.70 8.74 -4.07
N GLY A 116 9.65 7.88 -4.40
CA GLY A 116 10.98 7.88 -3.78
C GLY A 116 11.68 6.54 -3.93
N LYS A 117 12.84 6.41 -3.29
CA LYS A 117 13.65 5.18 -3.29
C LYS A 117 13.63 4.53 -1.93
N TYR A 118 13.34 3.23 -1.90
CA TYR A 118 13.05 2.52 -0.66
C TYR A 118 13.84 1.23 -0.51
N LYS A 119 14.24 0.94 0.73
CA LYS A 119 14.53 -0.43 1.16
C LYS A 119 13.29 -0.99 1.84
N LEU A 120 12.92 -2.22 1.53
CA LEU A 120 11.75 -2.88 2.09
C LEU A 120 12.13 -4.14 2.85
N ARG A 121 11.42 -4.40 3.94
CA ARG A 121 11.48 -5.66 4.67
C ARG A 121 10.12 -6.04 5.23
N TYR A 122 9.90 -7.33 5.42
CA TYR A 122 8.78 -7.86 6.19
C TYR A 122 9.29 -8.25 7.58
N GLU A 123 8.73 -7.64 8.62
CA GLU A 123 9.08 -7.87 10.03
C GLU A 123 8.00 -8.69 10.71
N THR A 124 8.41 -9.71 11.46
CA THR A 124 7.53 -10.51 12.32
C THR A 124 8.21 -10.83 13.65
N PHE A 125 7.42 -11.05 14.70
CA PHE A 125 7.91 -11.49 16.01
C PHE A 125 7.43 -12.92 16.23
N ILE A 126 8.37 -13.85 16.40
CA ILE A 126 8.04 -15.27 16.59
C ILE A 126 8.23 -15.61 18.06
N GLY A 127 7.12 -15.62 18.81
CA GLY A 127 7.11 -15.89 20.24
C GLY A 127 7.21 -14.64 21.10
N THR A 128 6.93 -14.81 22.39
CA THR A 128 6.71 -13.69 23.33
C THR A 128 7.97 -13.01 23.84
N ASN A 129 9.15 -13.59 23.60
CA ASN A 129 10.41 -13.17 24.23
C ASN A 129 11.46 -12.65 23.23
N GLN A 130 11.07 -12.35 21.98
CA GLN A 130 11.99 -11.80 21.00
C GLN A 130 12.16 -10.29 21.19
N ILE A 131 13.41 -9.86 21.38
CA ILE A 131 13.79 -8.44 21.54
C ILE A 131 13.90 -7.74 20.18
N LYS A 132 14.10 -8.50 19.10
CA LYS A 132 14.23 -8.00 17.72
C LYS A 132 13.29 -8.76 16.78
N PRO A 133 12.71 -8.09 15.78
CA PRO A 133 11.89 -8.75 14.78
C PRO A 133 12.76 -9.65 13.89
N PHE A 134 12.20 -10.78 13.48
CA PHE A 134 12.74 -11.60 12.40
C PHE A 134 12.30 -10.99 11.07
N SER A 135 13.26 -10.71 10.17
CA SER A 135 13.02 -9.87 9.00
C SER A 135 13.38 -10.54 7.69
N GLY A 136 12.49 -10.42 6.70
CA GLY A 136 12.71 -10.85 5.32
C GLY A 136 12.92 -9.66 4.40
N TYR A 137 14.05 -9.60 3.71
CA TYR A 137 14.43 -8.47 2.88
C TYR A 137 14.12 -8.70 1.39
N TYR A 138 14.00 -7.60 0.64
CA TYR A 138 13.98 -7.65 -0.81
C TYR A 138 15.37 -7.95 -1.36
N LYS A 139 15.51 -9.05 -2.12
CA LYS A 139 16.77 -9.48 -2.74
C LYS A 139 16.82 -9.14 -4.23
N GLY A 140 16.75 -7.85 -4.56
CA GLY A 140 17.02 -7.36 -5.91
C GLY A 140 18.49 -6.97 -6.10
N ASN A 141 18.94 -6.80 -7.34
CA ASN A 141 20.32 -6.42 -7.69
C ASN A 141 20.82 -5.15 -6.96
N SER A 142 19.93 -4.21 -6.64
CA SER A 142 20.24 -2.99 -5.88
C SER A 142 19.70 -2.99 -4.46
N GLN A 143 18.85 -3.96 -4.08
CA GLN A 143 18.00 -3.94 -2.87
C GLN A 143 17.16 -2.66 -2.69
N VAL A 144 17.08 -1.80 -3.72
CA VAL A 144 16.36 -0.53 -3.72
C VAL A 144 15.19 -0.63 -4.68
N VAL A 145 14.03 -0.20 -4.21
CA VAL A 145 12.80 -0.10 -4.99
C VAL A 145 12.50 1.36 -5.27
N GLU A 146 12.47 1.72 -6.54
CA GLU A 146 12.11 3.07 -6.98
C GLU A 146 10.60 3.13 -7.24
N VAL A 147 9.93 3.97 -6.45
CA VAL A 147 8.48 4.19 -6.52
C VAL A 147 8.23 5.45 -7.33
N GLU A 148 7.51 5.29 -8.43
CA GLU A 148 7.13 6.37 -9.34
C GLU A 148 5.64 6.66 -9.29
N ASN A 149 5.26 7.91 -9.62
CA ASN A 149 3.88 8.36 -9.52
C ASN A 149 2.95 7.56 -10.43
N GLY A 150 1.87 7.03 -9.87
CA GLY A 150 0.85 6.25 -10.57
C GLY A 150 1.31 4.87 -11.05
N LYS A 151 2.58 4.50 -10.86
CA LYS A 151 3.11 3.21 -11.35
C LYS A 151 2.95 2.10 -10.31
N THR A 152 2.78 0.88 -10.82
CA THR A 152 2.83 -0.35 -10.01
C THR A 152 4.15 -1.06 -10.27
N ILE A 153 4.99 -1.12 -9.25
CA ILE A 153 6.24 -1.88 -9.22
C ILE A 153 5.93 -3.29 -8.71
N LYS A 154 6.28 -4.30 -9.50
CA LYS A 154 5.93 -5.70 -9.26
C LYS A 154 7.16 -6.54 -8.93
N ASN A 155 6.92 -7.75 -8.42
CA ASN A 155 7.93 -8.76 -8.11
C ASN A 155 8.93 -8.32 -7.03
N ILE A 156 8.46 -7.53 -6.07
CA ILE A 156 9.27 -7.12 -4.91
C ILE A 156 9.04 -8.14 -3.79
N ASP A 157 9.70 -9.30 -3.91
CA ASP A 157 9.51 -10.42 -2.98
C ASP A 157 10.39 -10.25 -1.73
N LEU A 158 9.77 -10.31 -0.55
CA LEU A 158 10.39 -10.09 0.77
C LEU A 158 10.66 -11.45 1.41
N CYS A 159 11.73 -12.09 0.96
CA CYS A 159 12.00 -13.50 1.20
C CYS A 159 13.39 -13.78 1.76
N ASP A 160 14.27 -12.78 1.83
CA ASP A 160 15.64 -12.97 2.29
C ASP A 160 15.73 -12.80 3.81
N PHE A 161 15.56 -13.91 4.54
CA PHE A 161 15.59 -13.94 6.01
C PHE A 161 16.96 -14.34 6.58
N TYR A 162 17.88 -14.80 5.74
CA TYR A 162 19.14 -15.43 6.17
C TYR A 162 20.35 -14.55 5.87
N ASN A 163 20.18 -13.23 5.99
CA ASN A 163 21.34 -12.36 6.05
C ASN A 163 22.10 -12.68 7.34
N SER A 164 23.38 -13.01 7.23
CA SER A 164 24.23 -13.17 8.41
C SER A 164 24.24 -11.84 9.19
N ALA A 165 24.58 -11.83 10.47
CA ALA A 165 24.56 -10.61 11.29
C ALA A 165 25.44 -9.46 10.74
N ASN A 166 26.32 -9.74 9.77
CA ASN A 166 27.18 -8.78 9.08
C ASN A 166 26.65 -8.35 7.69
N ASP A 167 25.58 -9.00 7.20
CA ASP A 167 25.00 -8.79 5.86
C ASP A 167 23.58 -8.21 5.91
N GLU A 168 23.10 -7.82 7.09
CA GLU A 168 21.78 -7.17 7.19
C GLU A 168 21.81 -5.85 6.40
N PRO A 169 20.95 -5.67 5.40
CA PRO A 169 20.91 -4.45 4.61
C PRO A 169 20.66 -3.26 5.54
N ASP A 170 21.47 -2.21 5.41
CA ASP A 170 21.30 -1.00 6.23
C ASP A 170 19.87 -0.46 6.09
N PHE A 171 19.08 -0.66 7.15
CA PHE A 171 17.68 -0.30 7.30
C PHE A 171 17.51 0.49 8.58
#